data_AF-A0A1G1ME82-F1
#
_entry.id   AF-A0A1G1ME82-F1
#
_cell.length_a   1.000
_cell.length_b   1.000
_cell.length_c   1.000
_cell.angle_alpha   90.00
_cell.angle_beta   90.00
_cell.angle_gamma   90.00
#
_symmetry.space_group_name_H-M   'P 1'
#
loop_
_entity.id
_entity.type
_entity.pdbx_description
1 polymer ?
#
loop_
_entity_poly.entity_id
_entity_poly.type
_entity_poly.pdbx_seq_one_letter_code
_entity_poly.pdbx_strand_id
1 'polypeptide(L)'
;MAKNEFFIDRPEYQDILEKRILHLKDGYRQNVAFIGDELVGKTSLIFRFLKKFYDNRIILLYLEARPESLSIFAKRFIGVLLYNFLLPSGLSLKEDLDFLIQRSSKYIPHTVLQIKSILSDLEKRKKNTIIMELFSLCETIYQETQKPCVIILDEFHNLESLGVKNLYADWSKLLVLQKHTLYIITSSLKFKTKEILSKNLSLLFGNFEIVNVEPFGIKASEEYLSLRLAGLNTPSAIKNFIIYFTGGYPFYLGLISDFLLKSGQPDLINILEELLFESSGILNQRFSNYLKRFLDTTYSQEYISILYLISSGHNKIKDIAHLTHKQQKELTLRINHLLEVDAVIKRGDFLQINDRVFSFWLKFVSQGRLQSLTFDAKSQKILFRNDIEKMLQEFLKNCQKSITERTMELLRLFENEIVQIERKKLRLTHFKEIKPLELSCGRFKDGIIGRADDKLWLIAFKKDTVTEEDVAAFAKECKKYRNKRQNKIIVAFEDLEANARLKALEEKIWTWDIAKLNQIFDLFSKPSVIA
;
A
#
# COMPACT_ATOMS: atom_id res chain seq x y z
N MET A 1 27.19 -7.87 15.12
CA MET A 1 26.38 -9.02 14.64
C MET A 1 25.00 -8.50 14.27
N ALA A 2 24.72 -8.33 12.99
CA ALA A 2 23.42 -7.86 12.52
C ALA A 2 22.38 -8.95 12.81
N LYS A 3 21.32 -8.61 13.55
CA LYS A 3 20.11 -9.44 13.62
C LYS A 3 19.72 -9.75 12.18
N ASN A 4 19.65 -11.04 11.81
CA ASN A 4 19.08 -11.44 10.53
C ASN A 4 17.71 -10.77 10.39
N GLU A 5 17.62 -9.78 9.49
CA GLU A 5 16.34 -9.23 9.05
C GLU A 5 15.62 -10.37 8.32
N PHE A 6 14.82 -11.16 9.03
CA PHE A 6 13.97 -12.14 8.36
C PHE A 6 13.04 -11.38 7.43
N PHE A 7 13.09 -11.76 6.15
CA PHE A 7 12.35 -11.16 5.07
C PHE A 7 11.72 -12.29 4.27
N ILE A 8 10.40 -12.30 4.13
CA ILE A 8 9.70 -13.16 3.17
C ILE A 8 9.94 -12.62 1.78
N ASP A 9 10.55 -13.43 0.91
CA ASP A 9 11.25 -12.98 -0.30
C ASP A 9 10.41 -12.19 -1.32
N ARG A 10 9.08 -12.13 -1.18
CA ARG A 10 8.15 -11.50 -2.16
C ARG A 10 8.69 -11.60 -3.59
N PRO A 11 8.98 -12.83 -4.06
CA PRO A 11 9.85 -13.08 -5.22
C PRO A 11 9.33 -12.41 -6.48
N GLU A 12 8.00 -12.33 -6.63
CA GLU A 12 7.32 -11.63 -7.72
C GLU A 12 7.85 -10.22 -8.01
N TYR A 13 8.19 -9.42 -6.99
CA TYR A 13 8.70 -8.07 -7.19
C TYR A 13 10.21 -8.05 -7.48
N GLN A 14 10.97 -8.99 -6.91
CA GLN A 14 12.40 -9.13 -7.18
C GLN A 14 12.62 -9.60 -8.63
N ASP A 15 11.84 -10.56 -9.08
CA ASP A 15 11.87 -11.08 -10.45
C ASP A 15 11.60 -9.98 -11.47
N ILE A 16 10.67 -9.05 -11.18
CA ILE A 16 10.43 -7.87 -12.03
C ILE A 16 11.69 -7.00 -12.11
N LEU A 17 12.33 -6.68 -10.98
CA LEU A 17 13.55 -5.86 -10.97
C LEU A 17 14.68 -6.51 -11.77
N GLU A 18 14.96 -7.78 -11.51
CA GLU A 18 16.01 -8.54 -12.19
C GLU A 18 15.75 -8.62 -13.69
N LYS A 19 14.52 -8.99 -14.09
CA LYS A 19 14.11 -9.06 -15.49
C LYS A 19 14.29 -7.74 -16.22
N ARG A 20 13.95 -6.62 -15.59
CA ARG A 20 14.03 -5.29 -16.23
C ARG A 20 15.46 -4.82 -16.41
N ILE A 21 16.35 -5.15 -15.47
CA ILE A 21 17.77 -4.87 -15.62
C ILE A 21 18.42 -5.78 -16.66
N LEU A 22 18.03 -7.05 -16.75
CA LEU A 22 18.50 -7.95 -17.80
C LEU A 22 18.09 -7.44 -19.18
N HIS A 23 16.82 -7.07 -19.35
CA HIS A 23 16.33 -6.51 -20.61
C HIS A 23 17.04 -5.21 -21.01
N LEU A 24 17.45 -4.37 -20.05
CA LEU A 24 18.22 -3.15 -20.33
C LEU A 24 19.53 -3.47 -21.05
N LYS A 25 20.20 -4.57 -20.67
CA LYS A 25 21.43 -5.03 -21.33
C LYS A 25 21.17 -5.50 -22.77
N ASP A 26 19.99 -6.05 -23.02
CA ASP A 26 19.55 -6.49 -24.34
C ASP A 26 19.00 -5.32 -25.19
N GLY A 27 19.12 -4.08 -24.72
CA GLY A 27 18.67 -2.87 -25.40
C GLY A 27 17.18 -2.56 -25.26
N TYR A 28 16.44 -3.33 -24.44
CA TYR A 28 15.02 -3.08 -24.15
C TYR A 28 14.85 -2.42 -22.78
N ARG A 29 14.45 -1.14 -22.78
CA ARG A 29 14.23 -0.38 -21.56
C ARG A 29 12.75 -0.23 -21.24
N GLN A 30 12.38 -0.61 -20.01
CA GLN A 30 11.06 -0.34 -19.43
C GLN A 30 11.22 0.12 -17.98
N ASN A 31 10.90 1.39 -17.72
CA ASN A 31 10.97 1.98 -16.38
C ASN A 31 9.93 1.33 -15.45
N VAL A 32 10.17 1.32 -14.14
CA VAL A 32 9.32 0.63 -13.16
C VAL A 32 8.95 1.55 -12.00
N ALA A 33 7.67 1.57 -11.63
CA ALA A 33 7.15 2.35 -10.50
C ALA A 33 6.54 1.42 -9.46
N PHE A 34 7.19 1.29 -8.31
CA PHE A 34 6.68 0.58 -7.14
C PHE A 34 5.83 1.51 -6.28
N ILE A 35 4.51 1.36 -6.34
CA ILE A 35 3.57 2.20 -5.60
C ILE A 35 2.91 1.35 -4.53
N GLY A 36 2.92 1.81 -3.28
CA GLY A 36 2.31 1.05 -2.18
C GLY A 36 2.22 1.94 -0.95
N ASP A 37 1.40 1.57 0.03
CA ASP A 37 1.24 2.42 1.22
C ASP A 37 2.56 2.55 1.99
N GLU A 38 2.63 3.47 2.93
CA GLU A 38 3.74 3.48 3.87
C GLU A 38 3.83 2.11 4.59
N LEU A 39 5.04 1.69 4.96
CA LEU A 39 5.27 0.47 5.75
C LEU A 39 5.00 -0.89 5.09
N VAL A 40 4.61 -0.94 3.82
CA VAL A 40 4.45 -2.22 3.08
C VAL A 40 5.76 -2.91 2.70
N GLY A 41 6.91 -2.30 2.98
CA GLY A 41 8.25 -2.88 2.77
C GLY A 41 8.92 -2.54 1.43
N LYS A 42 8.52 -1.46 0.75
CA LYS A 42 9.12 -1.02 -0.54
C LYS A 42 10.64 -0.80 -0.44
N THR A 43 11.08 0.02 0.51
CA THR A 43 12.51 0.30 0.71
C THR A 43 13.28 -0.97 1.08
N SER A 44 12.71 -1.84 1.93
CA SER A 44 13.30 -3.14 2.26
C SER A 44 13.45 -4.05 1.03
N LEU A 45 12.49 -4.00 0.11
CA LEU A 45 12.52 -4.72 -1.16
C LEU A 45 13.68 -4.24 -2.05
N ILE A 46 13.82 -2.93 -2.18
CA ILE A 46 14.94 -2.32 -2.92
C ILE A 46 16.28 -2.64 -2.25
N PHE A 47 16.42 -2.52 -0.93
CA PHE A 47 17.67 -2.86 -0.26
C PHE A 47 18.02 -4.34 -0.36
N ARG A 48 17.03 -5.22 -0.37
CA ARG A 48 17.27 -6.64 -0.62
C ARG A 48 17.79 -6.87 -2.04
N PHE A 49 17.19 -6.19 -3.01
CA PHE A 49 17.65 -6.20 -4.39
C PHE A 49 19.11 -5.71 -4.49
N LEU A 50 19.42 -4.54 -3.91
CA LEU A 50 20.78 -3.97 -3.91
C LEU A 50 21.83 -4.86 -3.23
N LYS A 51 21.45 -5.61 -2.18
CA LYS A 51 22.35 -6.56 -1.50
C LYS A 51 22.66 -7.79 -2.36
N LYS A 52 21.71 -8.24 -3.19
CA LYS A 52 21.85 -9.43 -4.05
C LYS A 52 22.47 -9.09 -5.41
N PHE A 53 22.17 -7.91 -5.94
CA PHE A 53 22.54 -7.52 -7.30
C PHE A 53 23.92 -6.87 -7.34
N TYR A 54 24.80 -7.42 -8.18
CA TYR A 54 26.09 -6.81 -8.51
C TYR A 54 26.45 -7.08 -9.97
N ASP A 55 26.63 -6.02 -10.76
CA ASP A 55 27.13 -6.12 -12.14
C ASP A 55 28.00 -4.91 -12.50
N ASN A 56 29.28 -5.15 -12.77
CA ASN A 56 30.28 -4.11 -13.08
C ASN A 56 30.07 -3.40 -14.42
N ARG A 57 29.16 -3.91 -15.26
CA ARG A 57 28.76 -3.29 -16.53
C ARG A 57 27.65 -2.26 -16.34
N ILE A 58 27.03 -2.20 -15.16
CA ILE A 58 25.95 -1.28 -14.85
C ILE A 58 26.40 -0.32 -13.77
N ILE A 59 26.09 0.97 -13.94
CA ILE A 59 26.27 1.96 -12.89
C ILE A 59 24.94 2.12 -12.15
N LEU A 60 24.89 1.64 -10.92
CA LEU A 60 23.68 1.65 -10.10
C LEU A 60 23.69 2.88 -9.18
N LEU A 61 22.61 3.64 -9.16
CA LEU A 61 22.44 4.82 -8.31
C LEU A 61 21.21 4.61 -7.43
N TYR A 62 21.40 4.62 -6.11
CA TYR A 62 20.29 4.63 -5.16
C TYR A 62 20.23 5.99 -4.46
N LEU A 63 19.07 6.63 -4.53
CA LEU A 63 18.83 7.94 -3.95
C LEU A 63 17.45 7.96 -3.30
N GLU A 64 17.41 8.22 -1.99
CA GLU A 64 16.16 8.56 -1.30
C GLU A 64 15.82 10.03 -1.55
N ALA A 65 14.65 10.33 -2.12
CA ALA A 65 14.18 11.70 -2.32
C ALA A 65 13.64 12.25 -1.00
N ARG A 66 14.33 13.26 -0.46
CA ARG A 66 14.02 13.89 0.82
C ARG A 66 13.58 15.33 0.60
N PRO A 67 12.84 15.93 1.55
CA PRO A 67 12.60 17.37 1.56
C PRO A 67 13.91 18.15 1.75
N GLU A 68 14.64 18.40 0.66
CA GLU A 68 15.95 19.07 0.67
C GLU A 68 16.09 20.12 -0.43
N SER A 69 17.16 20.91 -0.37
CA SER A 69 17.45 21.90 -1.41
C SER A 69 18.05 21.24 -2.67
N LEU A 70 17.82 21.86 -3.83
CA LEU A 70 18.38 21.42 -5.10
C LEU A 70 19.92 21.23 -5.06
N SER A 71 20.63 22.10 -4.35
CA SER A 71 22.10 22.01 -4.22
C SER A 71 22.55 20.74 -3.50
N ILE A 72 21.88 20.40 -2.40
CA ILE A 72 22.18 19.18 -1.63
C ILE A 72 21.85 17.94 -2.47
N PHE A 73 20.68 17.93 -3.11
CA PHE A 73 20.27 16.83 -3.99
C PHE A 73 21.27 16.60 -5.13
N ALA A 74 21.67 17.67 -5.82
CA ALA A 74 22.60 17.58 -6.95
C ALA A 74 23.99 17.08 -6.53
N LYS A 75 24.54 17.59 -5.43
CA LYS A 75 25.82 17.11 -4.89
C LYS A 75 25.76 15.63 -4.52
N ARG A 76 24.66 15.20 -3.89
CA ARG A 76 24.45 13.79 -3.52
C ARG A 76 24.30 12.89 -4.76
N PHE A 77 23.53 13.33 -5.76
CA PHE A 77 23.39 12.62 -7.02
C PHE A 77 24.75 12.40 -7.70
N ILE A 78 25.55 13.47 -7.84
CA ILE A 78 26.88 13.42 -8.44
C ILE A 78 27.80 12.51 -7.61
N GLY A 79 27.80 12.66 -6.28
CA GLY A 79 28.62 11.84 -5.40
C GLY A 79 28.32 10.35 -5.55
N VAL A 80 27.03 9.96 -5.54
CA VAL A 80 26.61 8.57 -5.73
C VAL A 80 26.99 8.05 -7.12
N LEU A 81 26.79 8.85 -8.17
CA LEU A 81 27.18 8.49 -9.54
C LEU A 81 28.67 8.16 -9.63
N LEU A 82 29.52 9.08 -9.16
CA LEU A 82 30.98 8.94 -9.25
C LEU A 82 31.50 7.82 -8.34
N TYR A 83 30.93 7.69 -7.14
CA TYR A 83 31.30 6.63 -6.20
C TYR A 83 31.04 5.25 -6.81
N ASN A 84 29.82 5.02 -7.31
CA ASN A 84 29.45 3.72 -7.89
C ASN A 84 30.13 3.45 -9.25
N PHE A 85 30.48 4.49 -9.99
CA PHE A 85 31.32 4.36 -11.18
C PHE A 85 32.74 3.87 -10.83
N LEU A 86 33.35 4.42 -9.77
CA LEU A 86 34.73 4.09 -9.38
C LEU A 86 34.83 2.79 -8.57
N LEU A 87 33.75 2.34 -7.92
CA LEU A 87 33.72 1.17 -7.03
C LEU A 87 34.33 -0.11 -7.65
N PRO A 88 34.07 -0.47 -8.93
CA PRO A 88 34.68 -1.64 -9.56
C PRO A 88 36.19 -1.53 -9.78
N SER A 89 36.80 -0.34 -9.63
CA SER A 89 38.21 -0.09 -9.93
C SER A 89 39.16 -0.57 -8.83
N GLY A 90 38.65 -1.12 -7.72
CA GLY A 90 39.45 -1.60 -6.58
C GLY A 90 40.21 -0.50 -5.83
N LEU A 91 39.88 0.77 -6.09
CA LEU A 91 40.51 1.93 -5.44
C LEU A 91 39.93 2.14 -4.03
N SER A 92 40.76 2.64 -3.11
CA SER A 92 40.29 3.11 -1.80
C SER A 92 39.45 4.38 -2.01
N LEU A 93 38.13 4.25 -2.00
CA LEU A 93 37.21 5.36 -2.16
C LEU A 93 37.00 6.12 -0.85
N LYS A 94 36.80 7.43 -0.98
CA LYS A 94 36.39 8.33 0.11
C LYS A 94 35.04 8.96 -0.27
N GLU A 95 34.16 9.14 0.69
CA GLU A 95 32.88 9.85 0.53
C GLU A 95 33.11 11.37 0.50
N ASP A 96 33.96 11.83 -0.42
CA ASP A 96 34.30 13.24 -0.61
C ASP A 96 34.14 13.60 -2.09
N LEU A 97 33.31 14.61 -2.38
CA LEU A 97 32.92 14.92 -3.75
C LEU A 97 34.11 15.41 -4.59
N ASP A 98 34.98 16.25 -4.01
CA ASP A 98 36.13 16.80 -4.73
C ASP A 98 37.15 15.69 -5.05
N PHE A 99 37.39 14.79 -4.10
CA PHE A 99 38.18 13.58 -4.32
C PHE A 99 37.60 12.71 -5.45
N LEU A 100 36.29 12.46 -5.42
CA LEU A 100 35.62 11.64 -6.44
C LEU A 100 35.70 12.29 -7.83
N ILE A 101 35.53 13.61 -7.94
CA ILE A 101 35.67 14.37 -9.18
C ILE A 101 37.11 14.27 -9.71
N GLN A 102 38.11 14.50 -8.85
CA GLN A 102 39.52 14.45 -9.24
C GLN A 102 39.93 13.07 -9.75
N ARG A 103 39.48 12.01 -9.08
CA ARG A 103 39.77 10.61 -9.48
C ARG A 103 39.06 10.23 -10.77
N SER A 104 37.80 10.63 -10.92
CA SER A 104 36.98 10.31 -12.10
C SER A 104 37.45 11.01 -13.36
N SER A 105 38.08 12.19 -13.25
CA SER A 105 38.55 12.99 -14.40
C SER A 105 39.52 12.26 -15.32
N LYS A 106 40.21 11.22 -14.83
CA LYS A 106 41.13 10.39 -15.65
C LYS A 106 40.40 9.41 -16.56
N TYR A 107 39.17 9.04 -16.21
CA TYR A 107 38.42 7.98 -16.88
C TYR A 107 37.17 8.51 -17.62
N ILE A 108 36.53 9.55 -17.08
CA ILE A 108 35.29 10.16 -17.62
C ILE A 108 35.42 11.70 -17.69
N PRO A 109 36.38 12.23 -18.47
CA PRO A 109 36.70 13.66 -18.52
C PRO A 109 35.51 14.53 -18.97
N HIS A 110 34.71 14.12 -19.95
CA HIS A 110 33.56 14.88 -20.42
C HIS A 110 32.45 14.93 -19.38
N THR A 111 32.16 13.80 -18.72
CA THR A 111 31.21 13.77 -17.60
C THR A 111 31.67 14.70 -16.46
N VAL A 112 32.96 14.69 -16.13
CA VAL A 112 33.52 15.56 -15.09
C VAL A 112 33.46 17.04 -15.47
N LEU A 113 33.69 17.40 -16.74
CA LEU A 113 33.52 18.77 -17.21
C LEU A 113 32.06 19.24 -17.05
N GLN A 114 31.10 18.39 -17.42
CA GLN A 114 29.68 18.70 -17.25
C GLN A 114 29.29 18.83 -15.77
N ILE A 115 29.81 17.95 -14.91
CA ILE A 115 29.65 18.05 -13.45
C ILE A 115 30.14 19.40 -12.92
N LYS A 116 31.34 19.84 -13.33
CA LYS A 116 31.89 21.14 -12.92
C LYS A 116 31.01 22.31 -13.38
N SER A 117 30.44 22.23 -14.58
CA SER A 117 29.47 23.23 -15.06
C SER A 117 28.23 23.29 -14.17
N ILE A 118 27.63 22.14 -13.88
CA ILE A 118 26.44 22.02 -13.01
C ILE A 118 26.72 22.60 -11.62
N LEU A 119 27.87 22.27 -11.02
CA LEU A 119 28.27 22.80 -9.71
C LEU A 119 28.44 24.33 -9.75
N SER A 120 29.02 24.89 -10.82
CA SER A 120 29.14 26.34 -10.98
C SER A 120 27.78 27.04 -11.15
N ASP A 121 26.86 26.44 -11.91
CA ASP A 121 25.53 27.02 -12.11
C ASP A 121 24.65 26.92 -10.85
N LEU A 122 24.86 25.90 -10.01
CA LEU A 122 24.27 25.79 -8.67
C LEU A 122 24.70 26.95 -7.76
N GLU A 123 25.98 27.32 -7.76
CA GLU A 123 26.49 28.48 -7.01
C GLU A 123 25.89 29.79 -7.50
N LYS A 124 25.71 29.92 -8.82
CA LYS A 124 25.10 31.09 -9.48
C LYS A 124 23.56 31.13 -9.38
N ARG A 125 22.93 30.14 -8.73
CA ARG A 125 21.46 30.03 -8.51
C ARG A 125 20.61 30.03 -9.79
N LYS A 126 21.11 29.51 -10.92
CA LYS A 126 20.31 29.36 -12.16
C LYS A 126 19.38 28.14 -12.06
N LYS A 127 18.17 28.29 -11.55
CA LYS A 127 17.35 27.14 -11.11
C LYS A 127 16.73 26.26 -12.19
N ASN A 128 16.49 26.77 -13.40
CA ASN A 128 15.47 26.16 -14.28
C ASN A 128 15.95 24.95 -15.10
N THR A 129 17.25 24.79 -15.36
CA THR A 129 17.78 23.70 -16.22
C THR A 129 18.65 22.68 -15.48
N ILE A 130 19.06 22.99 -14.25
CA ILE A 130 20.06 22.20 -13.51
C ILE A 130 19.63 20.74 -13.29
N ILE A 131 18.35 20.47 -12.99
CA ILE A 131 17.91 19.08 -12.79
C ILE A 131 17.99 18.28 -14.11
N MET A 132 17.66 18.92 -15.22
CA MET A 132 17.71 18.27 -16.53
C MET A 132 19.15 17.95 -16.91
N GLU A 133 20.06 18.91 -16.69
CA GLU A 133 21.50 18.71 -16.87
C GLU A 133 22.03 17.61 -15.94
N LEU A 134 21.59 17.57 -14.68
CA LEU A 134 21.96 16.55 -13.71
C LEU A 134 21.55 15.14 -14.17
N PHE A 135 20.30 14.96 -14.59
CA PHE A 135 19.85 13.66 -15.08
C PHE A 135 20.50 13.29 -16.42
N SER A 136 20.88 14.28 -17.24
CA SER A 136 21.59 14.03 -18.50
C SER A 136 23.00 13.45 -18.33
N LEU A 137 23.61 13.60 -17.14
CA LEU A 137 24.91 13.00 -16.81
C LEU A 137 24.95 11.48 -17.05
N CYS A 138 23.81 10.80 -16.93
CA CYS A 138 23.72 9.36 -17.17
C CYS A 138 23.94 8.98 -18.63
N GLU A 139 23.55 9.85 -19.57
CA GLU A 139 23.83 9.63 -20.98
C GLU A 139 25.28 10.01 -21.32
N THR A 140 25.80 11.09 -20.74
CA THR A 140 27.20 11.51 -20.92
C THR A 140 28.18 10.44 -20.45
N ILE A 141 27.94 9.87 -19.26
CA ILE A 141 28.78 8.78 -18.75
C ILE A 141 28.64 7.52 -19.59
N TYR A 142 27.44 7.23 -20.12
CA TYR A 142 27.24 6.11 -21.04
C TYR A 142 28.04 6.30 -22.32
N GLN A 143 28.07 7.50 -22.91
CA GLN A 143 28.85 7.79 -24.11
C GLN A 143 30.35 7.52 -23.90
N GLU A 144 30.89 7.86 -22.71
CA GLU A 144 32.31 7.63 -22.37
C GLU A 144 32.62 6.18 -21.98
N THR A 145 31.70 5.48 -21.30
CA THR A 145 31.98 4.20 -20.64
C THR A 145 31.29 2.99 -21.27
N GLN A 146 30.26 3.22 -22.09
CA GLN A 146 29.32 2.23 -22.60
C GLN A 146 28.62 1.40 -21.49
N LYS A 147 28.57 1.94 -20.26
CA LYS A 147 27.91 1.30 -19.12
C LYS A 147 26.54 1.92 -18.89
N PRO A 148 25.43 1.17 -19.05
CA PRO A 148 24.10 1.71 -18.77
C PRO A 148 23.93 2.05 -17.29
N CYS A 149 23.07 3.04 -17.03
CA CYS A 149 22.75 3.51 -15.68
C CYS A 149 21.41 2.95 -15.22
N VAL A 150 21.34 2.55 -13.95
CA VAL A 150 20.07 2.22 -13.27
C VAL A 150 19.91 3.18 -12.11
N ILE A 151 18.88 4.02 -12.15
CA ILE A 151 18.59 5.01 -11.12
C ILE A 151 17.38 4.56 -10.32
N ILE A 152 17.58 4.40 -9.01
CA ILE A 152 16.54 4.10 -8.05
C ILE A 152 16.25 5.36 -7.23
N LEU A 153 15.03 5.89 -7.37
CA LEU A 153 14.53 7.04 -6.61
C LEU A 153 13.49 6.56 -5.59
N ASP A 154 13.91 6.43 -4.33
CA ASP A 154 13.00 6.07 -3.23
C ASP A 154 12.17 7.30 -2.80
N GLU A 155 10.87 7.13 -2.61
CA GLU A 155 9.92 8.22 -2.27
C GLU A 155 9.97 9.41 -3.26
N PHE A 156 10.00 9.12 -4.56
CA PHE A 156 10.28 10.09 -5.64
C PHE A 156 9.33 11.29 -5.69
N HIS A 157 8.12 11.17 -5.14
CA HIS A 157 7.14 12.27 -5.09
C HIS A 157 7.67 13.49 -4.32
N ASN A 158 8.67 13.30 -3.45
CA ASN A 158 9.34 14.37 -2.71
C ASN A 158 10.22 15.26 -3.61
N LEU A 159 10.53 14.87 -4.85
CA LEU A 159 11.33 15.70 -5.75
C LEU A 159 10.67 17.06 -6.06
N GLU A 160 9.35 17.19 -5.88
CA GLU A 160 8.66 18.49 -5.97
C GLU A 160 9.18 19.52 -4.95
N SER A 161 9.67 19.07 -3.80
CA SER A 161 10.18 19.97 -2.76
C SER A 161 11.48 20.68 -3.16
N LEU A 162 12.12 20.25 -4.26
CA LEU A 162 13.33 20.91 -4.80
C LEU A 162 13.04 22.32 -5.34
N GLY A 163 11.76 22.68 -5.52
CA GLY A 163 11.33 24.02 -5.92
C GLY A 163 11.50 24.31 -7.41
N VAL A 164 11.56 23.28 -8.25
CA VAL A 164 11.67 23.41 -9.71
C VAL A 164 10.30 23.33 -10.36
N LYS A 165 9.95 24.36 -11.13
CA LYS A 165 8.68 24.42 -11.87
C LYS A 165 8.68 23.35 -12.98
N ASN A 166 7.53 22.69 -13.18
CA ASN A 166 7.31 21.70 -14.25
C ASN A 166 8.29 20.51 -14.26
N LEU A 167 8.91 20.19 -13.12
CA LEU A 167 9.91 19.13 -12.97
C LEU A 167 9.57 17.85 -13.75
N TYR A 168 8.40 17.25 -13.49
CA TYR A 168 8.02 15.97 -14.11
C TYR A 168 7.75 16.09 -15.61
N ALA A 169 7.21 17.22 -16.06
CA ALA A 169 6.95 17.42 -17.48
C ALA A 169 8.26 17.53 -18.26
N ASP A 170 9.26 18.21 -17.71
CA ASP A 170 10.58 18.29 -18.34
C ASP A 170 11.33 16.96 -18.23
N TRP A 171 11.25 16.28 -17.08
CA TRP A 171 11.81 14.94 -16.92
C TRP A 171 11.22 13.94 -17.92
N SER A 172 9.92 14.03 -18.24
CA SER A 172 9.28 13.18 -19.26
C SER A 172 9.98 13.25 -20.62
N LYS A 173 10.42 14.44 -21.04
CA LYS A 173 11.11 14.66 -22.31
C LYS A 173 12.47 13.96 -22.31
N LEU A 174 13.17 14.03 -21.19
CA LEU A 174 14.48 13.39 -21.01
C LEU A 174 14.35 11.86 -20.93
N LEU A 175 13.29 11.34 -20.31
CA LEU A 175 13.01 9.90 -20.27
C LEU A 175 12.86 9.29 -21.67
N VAL A 176 12.33 10.03 -22.65
CA VAL A 176 12.21 9.57 -24.04
C VAL A 176 13.56 9.49 -24.73
N LEU A 177 14.45 10.45 -24.46
CA LEU A 177 15.77 10.54 -25.08
C LEU A 177 16.77 9.53 -24.52
N GLN A 178 16.67 9.22 -23.23
CA GLN A 178 17.61 8.33 -22.54
C GLN A 178 17.27 6.85 -22.73
N LYS A 179 17.91 6.22 -23.70
CA LYS A 179 17.73 4.79 -24.00
C LYS A 179 18.52 3.89 -23.06
N HIS A 180 19.62 4.38 -22.50
CA HIS A 180 20.59 3.60 -21.71
C HIS A 180 20.46 3.83 -20.19
N THR A 181 19.41 4.54 -19.76
CA THR A 181 19.15 4.83 -18.35
C THR A 181 17.80 4.26 -17.96
N LEU A 182 17.80 3.27 -17.06
CA LEU A 182 16.60 2.69 -16.47
C LEU A 182 16.24 3.42 -15.17
N TYR A 183 14.98 3.81 -15.04
CA TYR A 183 14.45 4.40 -13.81
C TYR A 183 13.56 3.41 -13.06
N ILE A 184 13.87 3.24 -11.78
CA ILE A 184 13.05 2.55 -10.80
C ILE A 184 12.64 3.60 -9.76
N ILE A 185 11.34 3.84 -9.62
CA ILE A 185 10.83 4.80 -8.64
C ILE A 185 9.98 4.08 -7.60
N THR A 186 10.00 4.56 -6.36
CA THR A 186 9.08 4.10 -5.33
C THR A 186 8.30 5.27 -4.76
N SER A 187 7.08 5.01 -4.27
CA SER A 187 6.31 6.04 -3.58
C SER A 187 5.30 5.47 -2.59
N SER A 188 5.19 6.13 -1.44
CA SER A 188 4.16 5.93 -0.43
C SER A 188 2.85 6.68 -0.70
N LEU A 189 2.88 7.74 -1.52
CA LEU A 189 1.70 8.53 -1.88
C LEU A 189 1.06 8.01 -3.17
N LYS A 190 0.19 7.01 -3.04
CA LYS A 190 -0.52 6.35 -4.15
C LYS A 190 -1.29 7.34 -5.01
N PHE A 191 -2.07 8.25 -4.41
CA PHE A 191 -2.90 9.19 -5.17
C PHE A 191 -2.05 10.14 -6.01
N LYS A 192 -1.14 10.85 -5.34
CA LYS A 192 -0.24 11.83 -5.96
C LYS A 192 0.64 11.20 -7.05
N THR A 193 1.14 9.99 -6.80
CA THR A 193 1.97 9.27 -7.78
C THR A 193 1.19 8.91 -9.04
N LYS A 194 -0.04 8.41 -8.89
CA LYS A 194 -0.90 8.10 -10.04
C LYS A 194 -1.22 9.36 -10.84
N GLU A 195 -1.40 10.49 -10.16
CA GLU A 195 -1.57 11.78 -10.82
C GLU A 195 -0.32 12.19 -11.62
N ILE A 196 0.86 12.17 -10.99
CA ILE A 196 2.14 12.49 -11.66
C ILE A 196 2.37 11.57 -12.88
N LEU A 197 2.15 10.27 -12.72
CA LEU A 197 2.38 9.30 -13.80
C LEU A 197 1.40 9.45 -14.96
N SER A 198 0.12 9.72 -14.67
CA SER A 198 -0.93 9.83 -15.70
C SER A 198 -0.99 11.19 -16.38
N LYS A 199 -0.65 12.29 -15.68
CA LYS A 199 -0.72 13.64 -16.22
C LYS A 199 0.62 14.13 -16.77
N ASN A 200 1.72 13.89 -16.06
CA ASN A 200 3.00 14.53 -16.35
C ASN A 200 3.99 13.59 -17.07
N LEU A 201 3.87 12.28 -16.87
CA LEU A 201 4.77 11.27 -17.43
C LEU A 201 4.11 10.36 -18.48
N SER A 202 2.95 10.75 -19.04
CA SER A 202 2.10 9.90 -19.90
C SER A 202 2.43 9.91 -21.40
N LEU A 203 3.50 10.58 -21.83
CA LEU A 203 3.82 10.76 -23.25
C LEU A 203 4.50 9.51 -23.85
N LEU A 204 3.65 8.55 -24.23
CA LEU A 204 3.68 7.67 -25.41
C LEU A 204 4.87 6.72 -25.67
N PHE A 205 6.05 6.85 -25.09
CA PHE A 205 7.10 5.81 -25.14
C PHE A 205 8.01 5.92 -23.90
N GLY A 206 8.19 4.83 -23.15
CA GLY A 206 8.90 4.86 -21.84
C GLY A 206 7.98 4.81 -20.62
N ASN A 207 6.75 4.31 -20.78
CA ASN A 207 5.78 4.10 -19.70
C ASN A 207 6.43 3.37 -18.53
N PHE A 208 6.23 3.92 -17.34
CA PHE A 208 6.47 3.20 -16.11
C PHE A 208 5.51 1.99 -16.06
N GLU A 209 6.07 0.80 -15.94
CA GLU A 209 5.33 -0.35 -15.45
C GLU A 209 4.96 -0.08 -13.99
N ILE A 210 3.66 0.12 -13.74
CA ILE A 210 3.17 0.37 -12.39
C ILE A 210 2.98 -0.97 -11.69
N VAL A 211 3.77 -1.17 -10.65
CA VAL A 211 3.72 -2.35 -9.78
C VAL A 211 3.18 -1.90 -8.43
N ASN A 212 1.97 -2.35 -8.08
CA ASN A 212 1.40 -2.05 -6.77
C ASN A 212 1.97 -3.01 -5.74
N VAL A 213 2.63 -2.47 -4.72
CA VAL A 213 3.16 -3.22 -3.58
C VAL A 213 2.11 -3.20 -2.49
N GLU A 214 1.47 -4.34 -2.27
CA GLU A 214 0.42 -4.49 -1.27
C GLU A 214 0.99 -5.03 0.06
N PRO A 215 0.24 -4.91 1.18
CA PRO A 215 0.52 -5.66 2.40
C PRO A 215 0.59 -7.18 2.14
N PHE A 216 1.12 -7.96 3.09
CA PHE A 216 1.11 -9.40 2.96
C PHE A 216 -0.34 -9.91 2.90
N GLY A 217 -0.61 -10.84 1.98
CA GLY A 217 -1.85 -11.62 2.02
C GLY A 217 -1.91 -12.48 3.29
N ILE A 218 -3.07 -13.12 3.51
CA ILE A 218 -3.29 -13.95 4.71
C ILE A 218 -2.23 -15.05 4.82
N LYS A 219 -2.04 -15.86 3.77
CA LYS A 219 -1.05 -16.95 3.75
C LYS A 219 0.38 -16.45 4.01
N ALA A 220 0.80 -15.39 3.33
CA ALA A 220 2.13 -14.80 3.53
C ALA A 220 2.31 -14.23 4.95
N SER A 221 1.25 -13.67 5.55
CA SER A 221 1.30 -13.18 6.93
C SER A 221 1.39 -14.32 7.94
N GLU A 222 0.68 -15.43 7.71
CA GLU A 222 0.76 -16.63 8.55
C GLU A 222 2.15 -17.28 8.49
N GLU A 223 2.72 -17.38 7.30
CA GLU A 223 4.10 -17.85 7.10
C GLU A 223 5.09 -16.92 7.81
N TYR A 224 4.89 -15.60 7.69
CA TYR A 224 5.74 -14.60 8.36
C TYR A 224 5.75 -14.77 9.86
N LEU A 225 4.56 -14.83 10.46
CA LEU A 225 4.41 -14.99 11.90
C LEU A 225 4.91 -16.36 12.36
N SER A 226 4.68 -17.43 11.59
CA SER A 226 5.11 -18.77 11.97
C SER A 226 6.62 -18.93 11.93
N LEU A 227 7.31 -18.32 10.96
CA LEU A 227 8.77 -18.27 10.92
C LEU A 227 9.36 -17.40 12.04
N ARG A 228 8.80 -16.19 12.23
CA ARG A 228 9.29 -15.24 13.25
C ARG A 228 9.07 -15.72 14.67
N LEU A 229 7.89 -16.29 14.95
CA LEU A 229 7.49 -16.76 16.26
C LEU A 229 7.76 -18.26 16.45
N ALA A 230 8.62 -18.89 15.64
CA ALA A 230 8.90 -20.33 15.74
C ALA A 230 9.38 -20.76 17.14
N GLY A 231 10.00 -19.85 17.90
CA GLY A 231 10.42 -20.07 19.29
C GLY A 231 9.33 -19.89 20.35
N LEU A 232 8.10 -19.49 19.97
CA LEU A 232 6.98 -19.25 20.87
C LEU A 232 5.78 -20.11 20.47
N ASN A 233 5.15 -20.75 21.45
CA ASN A 233 3.91 -21.49 21.23
C ASN A 233 2.70 -20.52 21.18
N THR A 234 2.62 -19.69 20.15
CA THR A 234 1.52 -18.74 19.97
C THR A 234 0.30 -19.43 19.34
N PRO A 235 -0.88 -19.39 19.98
CA PRO A 235 -2.11 -19.98 19.42
C PRO A 235 -2.45 -19.41 18.04
N SER A 236 -2.96 -20.26 17.14
CA SER A 236 -3.37 -19.85 15.78
C SER A 236 -4.38 -18.71 15.79
N ALA A 237 -5.33 -18.74 16.73
CA ALA A 237 -6.33 -17.69 16.89
C ALA A 237 -5.71 -16.30 17.17
N ILE A 238 -4.62 -16.25 17.94
CA ILE A 238 -3.88 -15.00 18.22
C ILE A 238 -3.11 -14.54 16.99
N LYS A 239 -2.47 -15.46 16.26
CA LYS A 239 -1.82 -15.13 14.97
C LYS A 239 -2.83 -14.53 13.99
N ASN A 240 -3.99 -15.17 13.85
CA ASN A 240 -5.09 -14.73 13.00
C ASN A 240 -5.59 -13.34 13.41
N PHE A 241 -5.75 -13.09 14.70
CA PHE A 241 -6.10 -11.77 15.19
C PHE A 241 -5.04 -10.71 14.87
N ILE A 242 -3.75 -11.02 15.03
CA ILE A 242 -2.65 -10.11 14.68
C ILE A 242 -2.70 -9.78 13.18
N ILE A 243 -2.91 -10.77 12.31
CA ILE A 243 -3.06 -10.55 10.85
C ILE A 243 -4.24 -9.63 10.56
N TYR A 244 -5.39 -9.91 11.16
CA TYR A 244 -6.60 -9.09 11.03
C TYR A 244 -6.37 -7.64 11.50
N PHE A 245 -5.82 -7.47 12.69
CA PHE A 245 -5.60 -6.18 13.34
C PHE A 245 -4.60 -5.31 12.57
N THR A 246 -3.52 -5.94 12.09
CA THR A 246 -2.45 -5.24 11.37
C THR A 246 -2.73 -5.07 9.88
N GLY A 247 -3.73 -5.77 9.33
CA GLY A 247 -4.01 -5.77 7.89
C GLY A 247 -2.89 -6.37 7.03
N GLY A 248 -2.02 -7.20 7.61
CA GLY A 248 -0.89 -7.83 6.90
C GLY A 248 0.30 -6.88 6.65
N TYR A 249 0.34 -5.70 7.25
CA TYR A 249 1.46 -4.76 7.06
C TYR A 249 2.74 -5.32 7.72
N PRO A 250 3.83 -5.51 6.95
CA PRO A 250 5.06 -6.14 7.45
C PRO A 250 5.66 -5.44 8.67
N PHE A 251 5.61 -4.11 8.71
CA PHE A 251 6.10 -3.32 9.86
C PHE A 251 5.36 -3.67 11.16
N TYR A 252 4.02 -3.70 11.15
CA TYR A 252 3.24 -4.02 12.34
C TYR A 252 3.40 -5.46 12.76
N LEU A 253 3.40 -6.40 11.80
CA LEU A 253 3.65 -7.81 12.06
C LEU A 253 5.03 -8.00 12.70
N GLY A 254 6.07 -7.36 12.17
CA GLY A 254 7.42 -7.40 12.72
C GLY A 254 7.51 -6.80 14.11
N LEU A 255 6.93 -5.62 14.32
CA LEU A 255 6.97 -4.92 15.61
C LEU A 255 6.27 -5.73 16.71
N ILE A 256 5.06 -6.21 16.47
CA ILE A 256 4.32 -7.04 17.44
C ILE A 256 5.07 -8.35 17.71
N SER A 257 5.62 -8.98 16.67
CA SER A 257 6.38 -10.22 16.82
C SER A 257 7.64 -10.03 17.66
N ASP A 258 8.37 -8.93 17.47
CA ASP A 258 9.56 -8.62 18.24
C ASP A 258 9.26 -8.38 19.72
N PHE A 259 8.11 -7.77 20.04
CA PHE A 259 7.66 -7.59 21.42
C PHE A 259 7.20 -8.92 22.05
N LEU A 260 6.48 -9.77 21.30
CA LEU A 260 6.11 -11.12 21.75
C LEU A 260 7.35 -11.96 22.08
N LEU A 261 8.38 -11.92 21.21
CA LEU A 261 9.65 -12.62 21.43
C LEU A 261 10.39 -12.12 22.66
N LYS A 262 10.35 -10.82 22.94
CA LYS A 262 10.99 -10.23 24.13
C LYS A 262 10.25 -10.56 25.43
N SER A 263 8.91 -10.58 25.41
CA SER A 263 8.12 -10.87 26.61
C SER A 263 8.17 -12.36 26.99
N GLY A 264 8.43 -13.25 26.03
CA GLY A 264 8.43 -14.70 26.25
C GLY A 264 7.05 -15.29 26.50
N GLN A 265 6.00 -14.46 26.54
CA GLN A 265 4.62 -14.86 26.79
C GLN A 265 3.70 -14.25 25.72
N PRO A 266 2.67 -14.99 25.24
CA PRO A 266 1.75 -14.53 24.21
C PRO A 266 0.66 -13.58 24.77
N ASP A 267 1.02 -12.65 25.68
CA ASP A 267 0.07 -11.64 26.17
C ASP A 267 0.01 -10.46 25.20
N LEU A 268 -0.88 -10.59 24.22
CA LEU A 268 -1.07 -9.57 23.19
C LEU A 268 -1.65 -8.27 23.75
N ILE A 269 -2.47 -8.32 24.80
CA ILE A 269 -3.14 -7.12 25.35
C ILE A 269 -2.09 -6.21 25.99
N ASN A 270 -1.19 -6.78 26.79
CA ASN A 270 -0.07 -6.03 27.38
C ASN A 270 0.81 -5.38 26.30
N ILE A 271 1.13 -6.12 25.23
CA ILE A 271 1.98 -5.62 24.16
C ILE A 271 1.31 -4.49 23.39
N LEU A 272 0.02 -4.62 23.06
CA LEU A 272 -0.72 -3.58 22.36
C LEU A 272 -0.88 -2.32 23.23
N GLU A 273 -1.05 -2.48 24.54
CA GLU A 273 -1.04 -1.38 25.50
C GLU A 273 0.30 -0.64 25.53
N GLU A 274 1.42 -1.36 25.65
CA GLU A 274 2.76 -0.77 25.62
C GLU A 274 3.04 -0.04 24.29
N LEU A 275 2.60 -0.61 23.16
CA LEU A 275 2.86 -0.04 21.84
C LEU A 275 1.97 1.18 21.53
N LEU A 276 0.67 1.11 21.82
CA LEU A 276 -0.35 2.07 21.36
C LEU A 276 -0.76 3.07 22.43
N PHE A 277 -0.83 2.65 23.69
CA PHE A 277 -1.37 3.47 24.77
C PHE A 277 -0.26 4.19 25.54
N GLU A 278 0.85 3.53 25.88
CA GLU A 278 1.92 4.20 26.63
C GLU A 278 2.55 5.35 25.84
N SER A 279 2.89 6.47 26.50
CA SER A 279 3.44 7.66 25.82
C SER A 279 4.84 7.43 25.23
N SER A 280 5.59 6.48 25.79
CA SER A 280 6.85 5.95 25.26
C SER A 280 6.65 4.91 24.15
N GLY A 281 5.42 4.46 23.92
CA GLY A 281 5.07 3.46 22.93
C GLY A 281 5.40 3.91 21.51
N ILE A 282 6.10 3.04 20.76
CA ILE A 282 6.60 3.35 19.41
C ILE A 282 5.44 3.74 18.47
N LEU A 283 4.31 3.03 18.55
CA LEU A 283 3.14 3.33 17.71
C LEU A 283 2.42 4.59 18.20
N ASN A 284 2.32 4.80 19.51
CA ASN A 284 1.71 6.01 20.06
C ASN A 284 2.44 7.27 19.60
N GLN A 285 3.78 7.28 19.68
CA GLN A 285 4.61 8.40 19.23
C GLN A 285 4.49 8.61 17.72
N ARG A 286 4.54 7.53 16.94
CA ARG A 286 4.38 7.58 15.49
C ARG A 286 3.04 8.19 15.10
N PHE A 287 1.94 7.70 15.66
CA PHE A 287 0.60 8.19 15.34
C PHE A 287 0.34 9.59 15.86
N SER A 288 0.88 9.96 17.02
CA SER A 288 0.85 11.33 17.52
C SER A 288 1.57 12.29 16.56
N ASN A 289 2.74 11.91 16.04
CA ASN A 289 3.47 12.71 15.06
C ASN A 289 2.77 12.75 13.70
N TYR A 290 2.12 11.66 13.29
CA TYR A 290 1.30 11.64 12.09
C TYR A 290 0.10 12.58 12.20
N LEU A 291 -0.61 12.57 13.34
CA LEU A 291 -1.75 13.46 13.59
C LEU A 291 -1.34 14.94 13.63
N LYS A 292 -0.15 15.26 14.14
CA LYS A 292 0.41 16.63 14.13
C LYS A 292 0.49 17.25 12.74
N ARG A 293 0.68 16.43 11.69
CA ARG A 293 0.69 16.92 10.29
C ARG A 293 -0.60 17.65 9.91
N PHE A 294 -1.73 17.34 10.56
CA PHE A 294 -3.00 18.01 10.34
C PHE A 294 -3.21 19.21 11.28
N LEU A 295 -2.55 19.23 12.45
CA LEU A 295 -2.67 20.33 13.43
C LEU A 295 -2.12 21.65 12.89
N ASP A 296 -1.04 21.58 12.11
CA ASP A 296 -0.35 22.76 11.56
C ASP A 296 -0.97 23.31 10.27
N THR A 297 -2.15 22.80 9.87
CA THR A 297 -2.82 23.17 8.62
C THR A 297 -4.02 24.09 8.85
N THR A 298 -4.36 24.90 7.85
CA THR A 298 -5.64 25.60 7.82
C THR A 298 -6.77 24.56 7.85
N TYR A 299 -7.74 24.74 8.75
CA TYR A 299 -8.85 23.79 9.00
C TYR A 299 -8.48 22.49 9.75
N SER A 300 -7.41 22.53 10.56
CA SER A 300 -6.96 21.40 11.39
C SER A 300 -8.06 20.69 12.17
N GLN A 301 -8.93 21.44 12.86
CA GLN A 301 -10.04 20.89 13.64
C GLN A 301 -11.01 20.08 12.77
N GLU A 302 -11.24 20.50 11.54
CA GLU A 302 -12.15 19.82 10.63
C GLU A 302 -11.56 18.49 10.17
N TYR A 303 -10.29 18.48 9.75
CA TYR A 303 -9.61 17.25 9.36
C TYR A 303 -9.62 16.22 10.48
N ILE A 304 -9.30 16.64 11.70
CA ILE A 304 -9.29 15.78 12.87
C ILE A 304 -10.70 15.26 13.20
N SER A 305 -11.71 16.12 13.13
CA SER A 305 -13.10 15.71 13.37
C SER A 305 -13.57 14.66 12.36
N ILE A 306 -13.21 14.81 11.07
CA ILE A 306 -13.53 13.85 10.02
C ILE A 306 -12.85 12.51 10.30
N LEU A 307 -11.56 12.53 10.65
CA LEU A 307 -10.82 11.31 10.98
C LEU A 307 -11.42 10.58 12.18
N TYR A 308 -11.82 11.30 13.25
CA TYR A 308 -12.49 10.68 14.40
C TYR A 308 -13.84 10.06 14.03
N LEU A 309 -14.66 10.76 13.23
CA LEU A 309 -15.95 10.24 12.77
C LEU A 309 -15.78 8.97 11.92
N ILE A 310 -14.85 8.97 10.97
CA ILE A 310 -14.55 7.78 10.16
C ILE A 310 -14.07 6.63 11.05
N SER A 311 -13.15 6.89 11.99
CA SER A 311 -12.64 5.87 12.90
C SER A 311 -13.72 5.27 13.81
N SER A 312 -14.75 6.06 14.14
CA SER A 312 -15.91 5.64 14.93
C SER A 312 -16.94 4.83 14.15
N GLY A 313 -16.81 4.74 12.82
CA GLY A 313 -17.73 4.03 11.93
C GLY A 313 -18.70 4.94 11.15
N HIS A 314 -18.65 6.26 11.37
CA HIS A 314 -19.39 7.24 10.56
C HIS A 314 -18.61 7.56 9.30
N ASN A 315 -18.71 6.66 8.33
CA ASN A 315 -17.81 6.62 7.20
C ASN A 315 -18.46 7.01 5.86
N LYS A 316 -19.71 7.48 5.87
CA LYS A 316 -20.39 8.05 4.70
C LYS A 316 -20.34 9.58 4.74
N ILE A 317 -20.15 10.22 3.59
CA ILE A 317 -20.07 11.70 3.50
C ILE A 317 -21.35 12.36 4.04
N LYS A 318 -22.52 11.76 3.78
CA LYS A 318 -23.81 12.26 4.24
C LYS A 318 -23.91 12.26 5.77
N ASP A 319 -23.45 11.18 6.40
CA ASP A 319 -23.48 11.02 7.86
C ASP A 319 -22.52 11.98 8.53
N ILE A 320 -21.31 12.14 7.97
CA ILE A 320 -20.31 13.10 8.47
C ILE A 320 -20.85 14.53 8.33
N ALA A 321 -21.47 14.89 7.21
CA ALA A 321 -22.07 16.22 7.02
C ALA A 321 -23.18 16.50 8.04
N HIS A 322 -24.02 15.49 8.32
CA HIS A 322 -25.08 15.59 9.33
C HIS A 322 -24.51 15.79 10.74
N LEU A 323 -23.51 14.99 11.14
CA LEU A 323 -22.90 15.05 12.48
C LEU A 323 -22.02 16.27 12.71
N THR A 324 -21.42 16.83 11.66
CA THR A 324 -20.60 18.05 11.73
C THR A 324 -21.42 19.33 11.52
N HIS A 325 -22.72 19.21 11.19
CA HIS A 325 -23.60 20.32 10.81
C HIS A 325 -23.03 21.19 9.68
N LYS A 326 -22.33 20.56 8.72
CA LYS A 326 -21.67 21.24 7.60
C LYS A 326 -22.32 20.94 6.25
N GLN A 327 -22.16 21.86 5.31
CA GLN A 327 -22.58 21.63 3.93
C GLN A 327 -21.66 20.60 3.26
N GLN A 328 -22.25 19.69 2.47
CA GLN A 328 -21.50 18.64 1.78
C GLN A 328 -20.44 19.18 0.82
N LYS A 329 -20.65 20.36 0.21
CA LYS A 329 -19.68 20.99 -0.69
C LYS A 329 -18.38 21.36 0.02
N GLU A 330 -18.49 21.99 1.19
CA GLU A 330 -17.33 22.36 2.01
C GLU A 330 -16.59 21.11 2.52
N LEU A 331 -17.36 20.13 3.02
CA LEU A 331 -16.81 18.87 3.51
C LEU A 331 -16.07 18.11 2.39
N THR A 332 -16.57 18.16 1.16
CA THR A 332 -15.93 17.51 0.01
C THR A 332 -14.54 18.09 -0.26
N LEU A 333 -14.34 19.40 -0.11
CA LEU A 333 -13.00 20.02 -0.25
C LEU A 333 -12.04 19.49 0.82
N ARG A 334 -12.51 19.32 2.06
CA ARG A 334 -11.69 18.77 3.16
C ARG A 334 -11.35 17.30 2.93
N ILE A 335 -12.33 16.51 2.50
CA ILE A 335 -12.13 15.10 2.17
C ILE A 335 -11.14 14.97 1.01
N ASN A 336 -11.24 15.79 -0.03
CA ASN A 336 -10.29 15.74 -1.16
C ASN A 336 -8.85 15.98 -0.70
N HIS A 337 -8.61 16.94 0.21
CA HIS A 337 -7.29 17.11 0.80
C HIS A 337 -6.82 15.86 1.57
N LEU A 338 -7.71 15.22 2.35
CA LEU A 338 -7.39 13.96 3.05
C LEU A 338 -7.12 12.78 2.10
N LEU A 339 -7.74 12.77 0.91
CA LEU A 339 -7.45 11.80 -0.15
C LEU A 339 -6.10 12.08 -0.81
N GLU A 340 -5.77 13.35 -1.06
CA GLU A 340 -4.51 13.77 -1.70
C GLU A 340 -3.28 13.40 -0.86
N VAL A 341 -3.40 13.49 0.46
CA VAL A 341 -2.34 13.09 1.41
C VAL A 341 -2.39 11.61 1.80
N ASP A 342 -3.24 10.81 1.13
CA ASP A 342 -3.44 9.37 1.38
C ASP A 342 -3.72 9.05 2.87
N ALA A 343 -4.43 9.93 3.59
CA ALA A 343 -4.91 9.65 4.94
C ALA A 343 -6.20 8.82 4.93
N VAL A 344 -7.02 9.04 3.89
CA VAL A 344 -8.30 8.38 3.68
C VAL A 344 -8.35 7.86 2.24
N ILE A 345 -9.09 6.78 2.01
CA ILE A 345 -9.48 6.25 0.70
C ILE A 345 -11.00 6.35 0.57
N LYS A 346 -11.47 6.67 -0.65
CA LYS A 346 -12.88 6.65 -1.01
C LYS A 346 -13.23 5.40 -1.81
N ARG A 347 -14.21 4.62 -1.34
CA ARG A 347 -14.74 3.40 -1.98
C ARG A 347 -16.22 3.57 -2.31
N GLY A 348 -16.51 4.36 -3.34
CA GLY A 348 -17.88 4.75 -3.68
C GLY A 348 -18.41 5.79 -2.68
N ASP A 349 -19.45 5.43 -1.93
CA ASP A 349 -20.08 6.30 -0.91
C ASP A 349 -19.35 6.28 0.45
N PHE A 350 -18.46 5.31 0.65
CA PHE A 350 -17.71 5.11 1.88
C PHE A 350 -16.33 5.75 1.84
N LEU A 351 -15.89 6.20 3.01
CA LEU A 351 -14.54 6.67 3.32
C LEU A 351 -13.89 5.67 4.28
N GLN A 352 -12.59 5.47 4.18
CA GLN A 352 -11.86 4.58 5.08
C GLN A 352 -10.50 5.17 5.38
N ILE A 353 -10.07 5.13 6.64
CA ILE A 353 -8.69 5.49 6.99
C ILE A 353 -7.77 4.38 6.46
N ASN A 354 -6.70 4.77 5.76
CA ASN A 354 -5.83 3.82 5.05
C ASN A 354 -5.15 2.83 5.99
N ASP A 355 -4.76 3.31 7.17
CA ASP A 355 -4.10 2.51 8.19
C ASP A 355 -5.10 2.08 9.27
N ARG A 356 -5.37 0.77 9.33
CA ARG A 356 -6.31 0.17 10.29
C ARG A 356 -5.87 0.37 11.74
N VAL A 357 -4.58 0.24 12.02
CA VAL A 357 -4.03 0.37 13.37
C VAL A 357 -4.08 1.83 13.81
N PHE A 358 -3.84 2.76 12.89
CA PHE A 358 -4.03 4.19 13.14
C PHE A 358 -5.51 4.53 13.39
N SER A 359 -6.44 3.99 12.60
CA SER A 359 -7.88 4.15 12.83
C SER A 359 -8.29 3.65 14.22
N PHE A 360 -7.76 2.50 14.65
CA PHE A 360 -7.99 1.98 15.99
C PHE A 360 -7.44 2.94 17.06
N TRP A 361 -6.20 3.40 16.91
CA TRP A 361 -5.56 4.33 17.84
C TRP A 361 -6.31 5.65 17.96
N LEU A 362 -6.83 6.20 16.85
CA LEU A 362 -7.63 7.42 16.86
C LEU A 362 -8.89 7.27 17.73
N LYS A 363 -9.62 6.16 17.54
CA LYS A 363 -10.86 5.88 18.26
C LYS A 363 -10.64 5.63 19.75
N PHE A 364 -9.69 4.76 20.10
CA PHE A 364 -9.59 4.23 21.47
C PHE A 364 -8.54 4.94 22.33
N VAL A 365 -7.49 5.52 21.72
CA VAL A 365 -6.42 6.21 22.47
C VAL A 365 -6.59 7.72 22.37
N SER A 366 -6.60 8.26 21.15
CA SER A 366 -6.62 9.71 20.95
C SER A 366 -7.94 10.34 21.41
N GLN A 367 -9.07 9.84 20.88
CA GLN A 367 -10.40 10.30 21.27
C GLN A 367 -10.73 9.92 22.72
N GLY A 368 -10.34 8.72 23.17
CA GLY A 368 -10.51 8.30 24.57
C GLY A 368 -9.83 9.25 25.57
N ARG A 369 -8.63 9.75 25.26
CA ARG A 369 -7.95 10.77 26.07
C ARG A 369 -8.64 12.12 26.04
N LEU A 370 -9.17 12.55 24.89
CA LEU A 370 -9.89 13.82 24.75
C LEU A 370 -11.23 13.82 25.47
N GLN A 371 -11.92 12.67 25.50
CA GLN A 371 -13.23 12.52 26.15
C GLN A 371 -13.13 12.24 27.66
N SER A 372 -11.95 11.85 28.14
CA SER A 372 -11.74 11.60 29.57
C SER A 372 -11.86 12.89 30.36
N LEU A 373 -12.84 12.92 31.28
CA LEU A 373 -13.03 14.05 32.19
C LEU A 373 -12.01 14.05 33.35
N THR A 374 -11.30 12.94 33.55
CA THR A 374 -10.28 12.78 34.59
C THR A 374 -8.90 12.54 33.99
N PHE A 375 -7.86 12.99 34.69
CA PHE A 375 -6.46 12.70 34.37
C PHE A 375 -5.98 11.34 34.93
N ASP A 376 -6.91 10.48 35.38
CA ASP A 376 -6.53 9.19 35.94
C ASP A 376 -6.10 8.22 34.84
N ALA A 377 -4.78 8.18 34.62
CA ALA A 377 -4.15 7.29 33.66
C ALA A 377 -4.46 5.80 33.94
N LYS A 378 -4.72 5.42 35.19
CA LYS A 378 -5.06 4.02 35.53
C LYS A 378 -6.44 3.65 34.99
N SER A 379 -7.45 4.47 35.23
CA SER A 379 -8.80 4.24 34.70
C SER A 379 -8.82 4.21 33.17
N GLN A 380 -8.12 5.14 32.50
CA GLN A 380 -8.02 5.14 31.04
C GLN A 380 -7.35 3.87 30.49
N LYS A 381 -6.30 3.41 31.16
CA LYS A 381 -5.58 2.18 30.80
C LYS A 381 -6.48 0.95 30.94
N ILE A 382 -7.27 0.85 32.01
CA ILE A 382 -8.25 -0.24 32.19
C ILE A 382 -9.29 -0.23 31.08
N LEU A 383 -9.84 0.95 30.72
CA LEU A 383 -10.80 1.07 29.62
C LEU A 383 -10.19 0.60 28.29
N PHE A 384 -8.97 1.04 27.98
CA PHE A 384 -8.26 0.63 26.77
C PHE A 384 -8.05 -0.89 26.70
N ARG A 385 -7.65 -1.53 27.81
CA ARG A 385 -7.51 -2.99 27.88
C ARG A 385 -8.84 -3.70 27.62
N ASN A 386 -9.91 -3.22 28.23
CA ASN A 386 -11.25 -3.78 28.04
C ASN A 386 -11.71 -3.67 26.58
N ASP A 387 -11.37 -2.57 25.89
CA ASP A 387 -11.69 -2.37 24.48
C ASP A 387 -10.94 -3.37 23.57
N ILE A 388 -9.64 -3.60 23.83
CA ILE A 388 -8.87 -4.64 23.11
C ILE A 388 -9.46 -6.02 23.39
N GLU A 389 -9.73 -6.34 24.65
CA GLU A 389 -10.27 -7.64 25.04
C GLU A 389 -11.62 -7.90 24.36
N LYS A 390 -12.52 -6.91 24.37
CA LYS A 390 -13.80 -6.99 23.68
C LYS A 390 -13.63 -7.21 22.17
N MET A 391 -12.70 -6.49 21.54
CA MET A 391 -12.40 -6.65 20.12
C MET A 391 -11.84 -8.04 19.81
N LEU A 392 -10.97 -8.57 20.66
CA LEU A 392 -10.43 -9.92 20.55
C LEU A 392 -11.53 -10.98 20.70
N GLN A 393 -12.39 -10.85 21.72
CA GLN A 393 -13.51 -11.76 21.94
C GLN A 393 -14.52 -11.73 20.77
N GLU A 394 -14.84 -10.54 20.25
CA GLU A 394 -15.71 -10.39 19.08
C GLU A 394 -15.07 -11.04 17.84
N PHE A 395 -13.77 -10.86 17.63
CA PHE A 395 -13.05 -11.52 16.55
C PHE A 395 -13.10 -13.05 16.67
N LEU A 396 -12.81 -13.60 17.86
CA LEU A 396 -12.84 -15.04 18.13
C LEU A 396 -14.24 -15.63 17.92
N LYS A 397 -15.27 -14.95 18.40
CA LYS A 397 -16.68 -15.35 18.19
C LYS A 397 -17.05 -15.36 16.71
N ASN A 398 -16.57 -14.40 15.93
CA ASN A 398 -16.83 -14.38 14.48
C ASN A 398 -16.00 -15.42 13.71
N CYS A 399 -14.83 -15.82 14.21
CA CYS A 399 -14.05 -16.91 13.60
C CYS A 399 -14.71 -18.29 13.76
N GLN A 400 -15.57 -18.46 14.76
CA GLN A 400 -16.34 -19.70 14.95
C GLN A 400 -17.52 -19.83 13.98
N LYS A 401 -17.98 -18.72 13.39
CA LYS A 401 -19.11 -18.72 12.44
C LYS A 401 -18.67 -19.18 11.06
N SER A 402 -19.59 -19.80 10.33
CA SER A 402 -19.33 -20.14 8.92
C SER A 402 -19.25 -18.87 8.06
N ILE A 403 -18.53 -18.93 6.94
CA ILE A 403 -18.43 -17.80 6.00
C ILE A 403 -19.80 -17.45 5.42
N THR A 404 -20.68 -18.44 5.23
CA THR A 404 -22.07 -18.24 4.82
C THR A 404 -22.82 -17.40 5.85
N GLU A 405 -22.76 -17.73 7.14
CA GLU A 405 -23.39 -16.96 8.21
C GLU A 405 -22.86 -15.52 8.28
N ARG A 406 -21.53 -15.35 8.25
CA ARG A 406 -20.90 -14.02 8.28
C ARG A 406 -21.29 -13.17 7.07
N THR A 407 -21.38 -13.79 5.90
CA THR A 407 -21.82 -13.09 4.68
C THR A 407 -23.29 -12.72 4.78
N MET A 408 -24.15 -13.59 5.32
CA MET A 408 -25.56 -13.24 5.56
C MET A 408 -25.71 -12.06 6.53
N GLU A 409 -24.93 -12.02 7.62
CA GLU A 409 -24.90 -10.89 8.55
C GLU A 409 -24.45 -9.60 7.86
N LEU A 410 -23.46 -9.67 6.98
CA LEU A 410 -22.99 -8.54 6.18
C LEU A 410 -24.08 -8.02 5.22
N LEU A 411 -24.74 -8.92 4.47
CA LEU A 411 -25.79 -8.55 3.52
C LEU A 411 -26.97 -7.83 4.19
N ARG A 412 -27.25 -8.12 5.47
CA ARG A 412 -28.31 -7.43 6.24
C ARG A 412 -28.00 -5.96 6.52
N LEU A 413 -26.73 -5.55 6.45
CA LEU A 413 -26.29 -4.17 6.70
C LEU A 413 -26.41 -3.27 5.47
N PHE A 414 -26.81 -3.81 4.32
CA PHE A 414 -26.86 -3.04 3.08
C PHE A 414 -28.08 -2.11 3.06
N GLU A 415 -27.84 -0.85 2.71
CA GLU A 415 -28.84 0.24 2.64
C GLU A 415 -28.79 0.95 1.28
N ASN A 416 -28.59 0.21 0.19
CA ASN A 416 -28.56 0.72 -1.19
C ASN A 416 -27.40 1.63 -1.55
N GLU A 417 -26.31 1.59 -0.79
CA GLU A 417 -25.08 2.37 -1.04
C GLU A 417 -24.32 1.86 -2.26
N ILE A 418 -23.52 2.74 -2.85
CA ILE A 418 -22.63 2.41 -3.96
C ILE A 418 -21.23 2.16 -3.40
N VAL A 419 -20.69 0.98 -3.67
CA VAL A 419 -19.30 0.64 -3.41
C VAL A 419 -18.56 0.50 -4.72
N GLN A 420 -17.32 1.01 -4.75
CA GLN A 420 -16.40 0.76 -5.84
C GLN A 420 -15.40 -0.32 -5.41
N ILE A 421 -15.45 -1.47 -6.08
CA ILE A 421 -14.46 -2.54 -5.95
C ILE A 421 -13.71 -2.58 -7.28
N GLU A 422 -12.41 -2.29 -7.24
CA GLU A 422 -11.56 -2.12 -8.42
C GLU A 422 -12.14 -1.06 -9.39
N ARG A 423 -12.58 -1.48 -10.59
CA ARG A 423 -13.18 -0.61 -11.61
C ARG A 423 -14.71 -0.73 -11.67
N LYS A 424 -15.31 -1.64 -10.90
CA LYS A 424 -16.76 -1.90 -10.94
C LYS A 424 -17.46 -1.18 -9.80
N LYS A 425 -18.55 -0.48 -10.14
CA LYS A 425 -19.48 0.08 -9.16
C LYS A 425 -20.56 -0.94 -8.87
N LEU A 426 -20.67 -1.33 -7.61
CA LEU A 426 -21.69 -2.24 -7.09
C LEU A 426 -22.64 -1.45 -6.20
N ARG A 427 -23.94 -1.60 -6.41
CA ARG A 427 -24.95 -1.10 -5.48
C ARG A 427 -25.32 -2.19 -4.47
N LEU A 428 -24.94 -1.99 -3.22
CA LEU A 428 -25.23 -2.89 -2.10
C LEU A 428 -26.72 -2.85 -1.81
N THR A 429 -27.47 -3.79 -2.39
CA THR A 429 -28.94 -3.72 -2.38
C THR A 429 -29.49 -4.02 -1.00
N HIS A 430 -30.47 -3.24 -0.53
CA HIS A 430 -31.20 -3.59 0.69
C HIS A 430 -32.09 -4.82 0.45
N PHE A 431 -31.95 -5.85 1.27
CA PHE A 431 -32.68 -7.10 1.12
C PHE A 431 -33.86 -7.18 2.10
N LYS A 432 -35.03 -7.59 1.59
CA LYS A 432 -36.18 -7.92 2.43
C LYS A 432 -36.03 -9.28 3.09
N GLU A 433 -35.38 -10.22 2.40
CA GLU A 433 -35.20 -11.59 2.85
C GLU A 433 -33.84 -12.11 2.40
N ILE A 434 -33.12 -12.74 3.33
CA ILE A 434 -31.83 -13.41 3.08
C ILE A 434 -31.92 -14.81 3.69
N LYS A 435 -31.71 -15.83 2.86
CA LYS A 435 -31.79 -17.25 3.26
C LYS A 435 -30.56 -18.02 2.77
N PRO A 436 -30.11 -19.05 3.52
CA PRO A 436 -29.16 -20.00 2.99
C PRO A 436 -29.79 -20.74 1.81
N LEU A 437 -28.96 -21.11 0.84
CA LEU A 437 -29.35 -21.85 -0.35
C LEU A 437 -28.43 -23.05 -0.51
N GLU A 438 -28.99 -24.24 -0.43
CA GLU A 438 -28.26 -25.45 -0.81
C GLU A 438 -28.20 -25.54 -2.33
N LEU A 439 -26.98 -25.54 -2.87
CA LEU A 439 -26.74 -25.68 -4.29
C LEU A 439 -26.41 -27.16 -4.54
N SER A 440 -27.09 -27.76 -5.52
CA SER A 440 -26.85 -29.15 -5.93
C SER A 440 -26.03 -29.20 -7.24
N CYS A 441 -25.22 -28.17 -7.48
CA CYS A 441 -24.61 -27.93 -8.77
C CYS A 441 -23.08 -27.97 -8.71
N GLY A 442 -22.48 -28.97 -9.35
CA GLY A 442 -21.03 -29.19 -9.32
C GLY A 442 -20.54 -29.48 -7.90
N ARG A 443 -19.46 -28.80 -7.47
CA ARG A 443 -18.94 -28.88 -6.09
C ARG A 443 -19.41 -27.75 -5.18
N PHE A 444 -20.27 -26.85 -5.64
CA PHE A 444 -20.89 -25.84 -4.78
C PHE A 444 -21.96 -26.51 -3.92
N LYS A 445 -21.75 -26.56 -2.61
CA LYS A 445 -22.73 -27.09 -1.64
C LYS A 445 -23.49 -25.96 -0.94
N ASP A 446 -22.78 -24.87 -0.65
CA ASP A 446 -23.31 -23.75 0.12
C ASP A 446 -23.51 -22.50 -0.73
N GLY A 447 -24.62 -21.81 -0.50
CA GLY A 447 -24.97 -20.55 -1.15
C GLY A 447 -25.90 -19.69 -0.31
N ILE A 448 -26.18 -18.49 -0.81
CA ILE A 448 -27.13 -17.54 -0.23
C ILE A 448 -28.05 -17.01 -1.33
N ILE A 449 -29.33 -16.89 -0.99
CA ILE A 449 -30.32 -16.19 -1.80
C ILE A 449 -30.79 -14.93 -1.06
N GLY A 450 -30.61 -13.78 -1.71
CA GLY A 450 -31.07 -12.48 -1.21
C GLY A 450 -32.17 -11.91 -2.12
N ARG A 451 -33.34 -11.60 -1.56
CA ARG A 451 -34.47 -11.01 -2.28
C ARG A 451 -34.61 -9.52 -1.95
N ALA A 452 -34.61 -8.70 -2.98
CA ALA A 452 -34.96 -7.29 -2.94
C ALA A 452 -36.17 -7.03 -3.86
N ASP A 453 -36.73 -5.82 -3.82
CA ASP A 453 -37.95 -5.46 -4.57
C ASP A 453 -37.91 -5.83 -6.05
N ASP A 454 -36.82 -5.52 -6.74
CA ASP A 454 -36.67 -5.71 -8.19
C ASP A 454 -35.50 -6.64 -8.57
N LYS A 455 -34.82 -7.24 -7.58
CA LYS A 455 -33.55 -7.96 -7.78
C LYS A 455 -33.47 -9.21 -6.94
N LEU A 456 -32.84 -10.23 -7.53
CA LEU A 456 -32.44 -11.45 -6.83
C LEU A 456 -30.92 -11.55 -6.83
N TRP A 457 -30.33 -11.77 -5.66
CA TRP A 457 -28.92 -12.10 -5.54
C TRP A 457 -28.78 -13.60 -5.26
N LEU A 458 -27.93 -14.25 -6.05
CA LEU A 458 -27.54 -15.64 -5.89
C LEU A 458 -26.04 -15.67 -5.66
N ILE A 459 -25.62 -16.11 -4.48
CA ILE A 459 -24.21 -16.18 -4.09
C ILE A 459 -23.87 -17.64 -3.85
N ALA A 460 -22.81 -18.14 -4.49
CA ALA A 460 -22.27 -19.47 -4.26
C ALA A 460 -20.88 -19.40 -3.64
N PHE A 461 -20.57 -20.30 -2.71
CA PHE A 461 -19.26 -20.37 -2.06
C PHE A 461 -18.51 -21.61 -2.52
N LYS A 462 -17.22 -21.44 -2.86
CA LYS A 462 -16.33 -22.55 -3.18
C LYS A 462 -15.02 -22.44 -2.43
N LYS A 463 -14.66 -23.54 -1.76
CA LYS A 463 -13.40 -23.69 -1.02
C LYS A 463 -12.22 -23.93 -1.96
N ASP A 464 -12.39 -24.86 -2.90
CA ASP A 464 -11.34 -25.18 -3.88
C ASP A 464 -11.28 -24.15 -5.02
N THR A 465 -10.19 -24.21 -5.78
CA THR A 465 -10.01 -23.49 -7.06
C THR A 465 -11.26 -23.56 -7.96
N VAL A 466 -11.69 -22.42 -8.49
CA VAL A 466 -12.86 -22.31 -9.39
C VAL A 466 -12.43 -22.58 -10.82
N THR A 467 -13.04 -23.59 -11.45
CA THR A 467 -12.79 -24.01 -12.83
C THR A 467 -13.89 -23.49 -13.78
N GLU A 468 -13.67 -23.62 -15.09
CA GLU A 468 -14.68 -23.26 -16.10
C GLU A 468 -15.98 -24.06 -15.95
N GLU A 469 -15.87 -25.35 -15.65
CA GLU A 469 -17.03 -26.24 -15.46
C GLU A 469 -17.91 -25.79 -14.30
N ASP A 470 -17.30 -25.32 -13.21
CA ASP A 470 -18.01 -24.79 -12.05
C ASP A 470 -18.86 -23.57 -12.42
N VAL A 471 -18.29 -22.65 -13.19
CA VAL A 471 -18.99 -21.43 -13.64
C VAL A 471 -20.18 -21.80 -14.52
N ALA A 472 -19.99 -22.72 -15.47
CA ALA A 472 -21.06 -23.18 -16.36
C ALA A 472 -22.18 -23.89 -15.57
N ALA A 473 -21.80 -24.72 -14.60
CA ALA A 473 -22.73 -25.40 -13.70
C ALA A 473 -23.56 -24.37 -12.92
N PHE A 474 -22.91 -23.43 -12.23
CA PHE A 474 -23.61 -22.39 -11.47
C PHE A 474 -24.52 -21.53 -12.35
N ALA A 475 -24.08 -21.16 -13.56
CA ALA A 475 -24.89 -20.41 -14.51
C ALA A 475 -26.19 -21.15 -14.88
N LYS A 476 -26.11 -22.48 -15.07
CA LYS A 476 -27.27 -23.35 -15.34
C LYS A 476 -28.21 -23.41 -14.14
N GLU A 477 -27.68 -23.49 -12.92
CA GLU A 477 -28.47 -23.50 -11.70
C GLU A 477 -29.22 -22.18 -11.50
N CYS A 478 -28.58 -21.03 -11.75
CA CYS A 478 -29.23 -19.73 -11.67
C CYS A 478 -30.42 -19.59 -12.62
N LYS A 479 -30.43 -20.27 -13.78
CA LYS A 479 -31.56 -20.24 -14.74
C LYS A 479 -32.85 -20.82 -14.15
N LYS A 480 -32.79 -21.66 -13.11
CA LYS A 480 -33.97 -22.20 -12.42
C LYS A 480 -34.80 -21.12 -11.73
N TYR A 481 -34.16 -20.05 -11.25
CA TYR A 481 -34.81 -18.97 -10.50
C TYR A 481 -35.35 -17.90 -11.47
N ARG A 482 -36.48 -18.12 -12.14
CA ARG A 482 -37.05 -17.25 -13.21
C ARG A 482 -37.32 -15.78 -12.78
N ASN A 483 -36.26 -14.97 -12.63
CA ASN A 483 -36.32 -13.55 -12.31
C ASN A 483 -35.57 -12.74 -13.37
N LYS A 484 -36.14 -11.59 -13.79
CA LYS A 484 -35.62 -10.76 -14.88
C LYS A 484 -34.31 -10.03 -14.52
N ARG A 485 -34.00 -9.83 -13.23
CA ARG A 485 -32.78 -9.16 -12.77
C ARG A 485 -32.09 -9.97 -11.68
N GLN A 486 -31.17 -10.83 -12.10
CA GLN A 486 -30.33 -11.62 -11.19
C GLN A 486 -28.92 -11.05 -11.11
N ASN A 487 -28.44 -10.85 -9.89
CA ASN A 487 -27.02 -10.67 -9.62
C ASN A 487 -26.45 -12.02 -9.17
N LYS A 488 -25.56 -12.59 -9.99
CA LYS A 488 -24.94 -13.89 -9.75
C LYS A 488 -23.52 -13.67 -9.26
N ILE A 489 -23.16 -14.25 -8.12
CA ILE A 489 -21.86 -14.05 -7.48
C ILE A 489 -21.28 -15.41 -7.10
N ILE A 490 -20.03 -15.63 -7.43
CA ILE A 490 -19.22 -16.76 -6.94
C ILE A 490 -18.17 -16.18 -6.00
N VAL A 491 -18.11 -16.70 -4.78
CA VAL A 491 -17.07 -16.41 -3.79
C VAL A 491 -16.08 -17.57 -3.77
N ALA A 492 -14.86 -17.32 -4.22
CA ALA A 492 -13.77 -18.28 -4.26
C ALA A 492 -12.83 -18.07 -3.06
N PHE A 493 -12.49 -19.16 -2.36
CA PHE A 493 -11.54 -19.08 -1.25
C PHE A 493 -10.09 -19.23 -1.72
N GLU A 494 -9.89 -19.94 -2.82
CA GLU A 494 -8.63 -20.02 -3.55
C GLU A 494 -8.66 -19.19 -4.84
N ASP A 495 -7.56 -19.25 -5.60
CA ASP A 495 -7.46 -18.59 -6.88
C ASP A 495 -8.49 -19.09 -7.89
N LEU A 496 -8.81 -18.23 -8.86
CA LEU A 496 -9.65 -18.57 -10.00
C LEU A 496 -8.77 -18.79 -11.22
N GLU A 497 -9.01 -19.89 -11.93
CA GLU A 497 -8.36 -20.16 -13.21
C GLU A 497 -8.65 -19.06 -14.24
N ALA A 498 -7.69 -18.79 -15.12
CA ALA A 498 -7.82 -17.74 -16.14
C ALA A 498 -9.04 -17.97 -17.05
N ASN A 499 -9.28 -19.22 -17.46
CA ASN A 499 -10.43 -19.59 -18.30
C ASN A 499 -11.76 -19.44 -17.55
N ALA A 500 -11.80 -19.79 -16.24
CA ALA A 500 -12.97 -19.59 -15.40
C ALA A 500 -13.35 -18.10 -15.27
N ARG A 501 -12.35 -17.20 -15.16
CA ARG A 501 -12.59 -15.75 -15.13
C ARG A 501 -13.21 -15.25 -16.43
N LEU A 502 -12.71 -15.71 -17.58
CA LEU A 502 -13.27 -15.35 -18.89
C LEU A 502 -14.71 -15.84 -18.99
N LYS A 503 -14.98 -17.10 -18.60
CA LYS A 503 -16.32 -17.66 -18.65
C LYS A 503 -17.32 -16.93 -17.75
N ALA A 504 -16.89 -16.55 -16.54
CA ALA A 504 -17.72 -15.78 -15.62
C ALA A 504 -18.11 -14.42 -16.21
N LEU A 505 -17.20 -13.77 -16.93
CA LEU A 505 -17.51 -12.51 -17.63
C LEU A 505 -18.56 -12.71 -18.73
N GLU A 506 -18.46 -13.77 -19.53
CA GLU A 506 -19.45 -14.11 -20.56
C GLU A 506 -20.85 -14.32 -19.97
N GLU A 507 -20.93 -15.10 -18.89
CA GLU A 507 -22.19 -15.44 -18.20
C GLU A 507 -22.70 -14.32 -17.26
N LYS A 508 -22.03 -13.16 -17.23
CA LYS A 508 -22.30 -12.00 -16.36
C LYS A 508 -22.31 -12.38 -14.88
N ILE A 509 -21.49 -13.35 -14.47
CA ILE A 509 -21.29 -13.76 -13.10
C ILE A 509 -20.14 -12.96 -12.51
N TRP A 510 -20.31 -12.50 -11.28
CA TRP A 510 -19.27 -11.78 -10.55
C TRP A 510 -18.46 -12.75 -9.71
N THR A 511 -17.15 -12.61 -9.76
CA THR A 511 -16.23 -13.46 -9.00
C THR A 511 -15.58 -12.61 -7.91
N TRP A 512 -15.81 -12.99 -6.65
CA TRP A 512 -15.17 -12.41 -5.48
C TRP A 512 -14.17 -13.40 -4.92
N ASP A 513 -12.93 -12.96 -4.74
CA ASP A 513 -11.98 -13.67 -3.89
C ASP A 513 -12.18 -13.23 -2.41
N ILE A 514 -11.47 -13.89 -1.49
CA ILE A 514 -11.50 -13.52 -0.07
C ILE A 514 -11.07 -12.07 0.14
N ALA A 515 -10.10 -11.57 -0.63
CA ALA A 515 -9.61 -10.21 -0.49
C ALA A 515 -10.73 -9.18 -0.79
N LYS A 516 -11.50 -9.38 -1.87
CA LYS A 516 -12.66 -8.54 -2.24
C LYS A 516 -13.78 -8.64 -1.22
N LEU A 517 -14.05 -9.83 -0.71
CA LEU A 517 -15.06 -10.01 0.34
C LEU A 517 -14.64 -9.28 1.64
N ASN A 518 -13.38 -9.40 2.03
CA ASN A 518 -12.82 -8.71 3.19
C ASN A 518 -12.85 -7.19 3.04
N GLN A 519 -12.63 -6.66 1.84
CA GLN A 519 -12.81 -5.23 1.58
C GLN A 519 -14.25 -4.78 1.90
N ILE A 520 -15.28 -5.59 1.62
CA ILE A 520 -16.66 -5.25 1.98
C ILE A 520 -16.86 -5.36 3.49
N PHE A 521 -16.35 -6.41 4.15
CA PHE A 521 -16.43 -6.52 5.61
C PHE A 521 -15.79 -5.30 6.31
N ASP A 522 -14.65 -4.83 5.82
CA ASP A 522 -13.94 -3.68 6.38
C ASP A 522 -14.74 -2.37 6.25
N LEU A 523 -15.52 -2.18 5.17
CA LEU A 523 -16.41 -1.02 5.00
C LEU A 523 -17.50 -0.94 6.08
N PHE A 524 -17.92 -2.08 6.62
CA PHE A 524 -18.91 -2.17 7.68
C PHE A 524 -18.28 -2.42 9.06
N SER A 525 -16.97 -2.23 9.20
CA SER A 525 -16.21 -2.45 10.44
C SER A 525 -16.42 -3.86 11.03
N LYS A 526 -16.58 -4.86 10.17
CA LYS A 526 -16.75 -6.26 10.56
C LYS A 526 -15.42 -7.01 10.47
N PRO A 527 -15.19 -8.02 11.32
CA PRO A 527 -13.99 -8.85 11.24
C PRO A 527 -13.79 -9.45 9.85
N SER A 528 -12.55 -9.46 9.37
CA SER A 528 -12.19 -10.06 8.08
C SER A 528 -12.20 -11.59 8.20
N VAL A 529 -12.49 -12.28 7.11
CA VAL A 529 -12.41 -13.73 6.99
C VAL A 529 -10.95 -14.12 6.81
N ILE A 530 -10.48 -15.03 7.67
CA ILE A 530 -9.18 -15.70 7.59
C ILE A 530 -9.51 -17.16 7.36
N ALA A 531 -9.22 -17.67 6.16
CA ALA A 531 -9.62 -18.99 5.70
C ALA A 531 -8.45 -19.70 5.03
#